data_AF-A0A150PTI9-F1
#
_entry.id   AF-A0A150PTI9-F1
#
_cell.length_a   1.000
_cell.length_b   1.000
_cell.length_c   1.000
_cell.angle_alpha   90.00
_cell.angle_beta   90.00
_cell.angle_gamma   90.00
#
_symmetry.space_group_name_H-M   'P 1'
#
loop_
_entity.id
_entity.type
_entity.pdbx_description
1 polymer ?
#
loop_
_entity_poly.entity_id
_entity_poly.type
_entity_poly.pdbx_seq_one_letter_code
_entity_poly.pdbx_strand_id
1 'polypeptide(L)' 'MRPARSPRSAAEILRSVPPRHRDALLRLGLDLNDPAAARLFVDGVRAADEAIASQQRWERERLG' A
#
# COMPACT_ATOMS: atom_id res chain seq x y z
N MET A 1 13.36 10.68 -18.74
CA MET A 1 13.23 9.76 -17.58
C MET A 1 12.01 10.17 -16.77
N ARG A 2 11.02 9.28 -16.60
CA ARG A 2 9.91 9.53 -15.67
C ARG A 2 10.50 9.45 -14.25
N PRO A 3 10.30 10.44 -13.36
CA PRO A 3 10.81 10.33 -12.00
C PRO A 3 10.21 9.08 -11.35
N ALA A 4 11.05 8.28 -10.69
CA ALA A 4 10.57 7.23 -9.80
C ALA A 4 9.62 7.90 -8.81
N ARG A 5 8.35 7.46 -8.74
CA ARG A 5 7.42 7.96 -7.73
C ARG A 5 8.10 7.77 -6.37
N SER A 6 8.28 8.86 -5.63
CA SER A 6 8.74 8.76 -4.25
C SER A 6 7.81 7.80 -3.49
N PRO A 7 8.37 6.92 -2.64
CA PRO A 7 7.54 6.02 -1.86
C PRO A 7 6.58 6.84 -1.00
N ARG A 8 5.28 6.50 -1.06
CA ARG A 8 4.26 7.20 -0.28
C ARG A 8 4.62 7.12 1.21
N SER A 9 4.48 8.24 1.91
CA SER A 9 4.61 8.26 3.36
C SER A 9 3.50 7.42 4.01
N ALA A 10 3.73 6.93 5.22
CA ALA A 10 2.72 6.18 5.98
C ALA A 10 1.43 7.00 6.16
N ALA A 11 1.57 8.30 6.42
CA ALA A 11 0.44 9.20 6.59
C ALA A 11 -0.36 9.38 5.28
N GLU A 12 0.30 9.46 4.13
CA GLU A 12 -0.38 9.49 2.83
C GLU A 12 -1.11 8.18 2.54
N ILE A 13 -0.50 7.03 2.84
CA ILE A 13 -1.15 5.71 2.69
C ILE A 13 -2.41 5.66 3.55
N LEU A 14 -2.31 6.00 4.83
CA LEU A 14 -3.45 5.98 5.75
C LEU A 14 -4.54 6.99 5.36
N ARG A 15 -4.18 8.19 4.90
CA ARG A 15 -5.15 9.19 4.41
C ARG A 15 -5.83 8.77 3.11
N SER A 16 -5.16 7.97 2.28
CA SER A 16 -5.72 7.48 1.02
C SER A 16 -6.78 6.40 1.20
N VAL A 17 -6.92 5.81 2.40
CA VAL A 17 -7.94 4.78 2.67
C VAL A 17 -9.32 5.43 2.81
N PRO A 18 -10.27 5.16 1.89
CA PRO A 18 -11.63 5.69 1.97
C PRO A 18 -12.34 5.23 3.25
N PRO A 19 -13.23 6.05 3.86
CA PRO A 19 -13.92 5.70 5.11
C PRO A 19 -14.60 4.34 5.08
N ARG A 20 -15.32 4.01 4.01
CA ARG A 20 -15.98 2.70 3.81
C ARG A 20 -15.03 1.50 3.92
N HIS A 21 -13.77 1.67 3.51
CA HIS A 21 -12.76 0.61 3.62
C HIS A 21 -12.18 0.55 5.02
N ARG A 22 -12.09 1.68 5.75
CA ARG A 22 -11.72 1.67 7.17
C ARG A 22 -12.73 0.87 7.99
N ASP A 23 -14.02 1.06 7.72
CA ASP A 23 -15.08 0.29 8.40
C ASP A 23 -14.98 -1.22 8.10
N ALA A 24 -14.67 -1.58 6.85
CA ALA A 24 -14.46 -2.97 6.47
C ALA A 24 -13.24 -3.58 7.16
N LEU A 25 -12.12 -2.85 7.22
CA LEU A 25 -10.91 -3.29 7.93
C LEU A 25 -11.16 -3.45 9.42
N LEU A 26 -11.91 -2.54 10.04
CA LEU A 26 -12.30 -2.63 11.44
C LEU A 26 -13.13 -3.90 11.72
N ARG A 27 -14.08 -4.25 10.84
CA ARG A 27 -14.86 -5.50 10.95
C ARG A 27 -14.00 -6.76 10.82
N LEU A 28 -12.83 -6.66 10.19
CA LEU A 28 -11.83 -7.72 10.08
C LEU A 28 -10.81 -7.70 11.23
N GLY A 29 -10.99 -6.83 12.23
CA GLY A 29 -10.09 -6.70 13.38
C GLY A 29 -8.86 -5.81 13.13
N LEU A 30 -8.82 -5.08 12.02
CA LEU A 30 -7.72 -4.17 11.69
C LEU A 30 -8.16 -2.71 11.88
N ASP A 31 -8.04 -2.20 13.11
CA ASP A 31 -8.34 -0.81 13.43
C ASP A 31 -7.18 0.12 13.03
N LEU A 32 -7.38 0.96 12.02
CA LEU A 32 -6.35 1.91 11.57
C LEU A 32 -6.14 3.10 12.52
N ASN A 33 -6.89 3.21 13.62
CA ASN A 33 -6.60 4.16 14.70
C ASN A 33 -5.64 3.57 15.75
N ASP A 34 -5.54 2.24 15.83
CA ASP A 34 -4.53 1.58 16.63
C ASP A 34 -3.16 1.67 15.92
N PRO A 35 -2.12 2.20 16.58
CA PRO A 35 -0.81 2.39 15.94
C PRO A 35 -0.17 1.09 15.43
N ALA A 36 -0.39 -0.04 16.11
CA ALA A 36 0.20 -1.32 15.70
C ALA A 36 -0.50 -1.87 14.45
N ALA A 37 -1.82 -1.86 14.42
CA ALA A 37 -2.61 -2.26 13.25
C ALA A 37 -2.38 -1.31 12.05
N ALA A 38 -2.31 0.00 12.28
CA ALA A 38 -1.97 0.97 11.24
C ALA A 38 -0.57 0.71 10.66
N ARG A 39 0.40 0.33 11.49
CA ARG A 39 1.74 -0.02 11.04
C ARG A 39 1.74 -1.28 10.17
N LEU A 40 1.07 -2.33 10.62
CA LEU A 40 0.92 -3.58 9.87
C LEU A 40 0.28 -3.34 8.49
N PHE A 41 -0.77 -2.51 8.44
CA PHE A 41 -1.42 -2.13 7.20
C PHE A 41 -0.46 -1.43 6.24
N VAL A 42 0.29 -0.42 6.72
CA VAL A 42 1.24 0.34 5.90
C VAL A 42 2.35 -0.56 5.35
N ASP A 43 2.90 -1.44 6.18
CA ASP A 43 3.96 -2.35 5.76
C ASP A 43 3.43 -3.37 4.72
N GLY A 44 2.21 -3.87 4.88
CA GLY A 44 1.55 -4.72 3.89
C GLY A 44 1.31 -4.02 2.54
N VAL A 45 0.86 -2.77 2.56
CA VAL A 45 0.69 -1.96 1.33
C VAL A 45 2.02 -1.75 0.62
N ARG A 46 3.10 -1.50 1.36
CA ARG A 46 4.44 -1.34 0.77
C ARG A 46 4.94 -2.62 0.11
N ALA A 47 4.78 -3.76 0.79
CA ALA A 47 5.14 -5.06 0.22
C ALA A 47 4.35 -5.35 -1.07
N ALA A 48 3.06 -5.02 -1.09
CA ALA A 48 2.23 -5.15 -2.28
C ALA A 48 2.68 -4.22 -3.42
N ASP A 49 2.94 -2.94 -3.12
CA ASP A 49 3.44 -1.97 -4.10
C ASP A 49 4.78 -2.43 -4.72
N GLU A 50 5.68 -3.01 -3.92
CA GLU A 50 6.96 -3.56 -4.40
C GLU A 50 6.78 -4.82 -5.26
N ALA A 51 5.89 -5.73 -4.87
CA ALA A 51 5.57 -6.93 -5.64
C ALA A 51 4.98 -6.57 -7.01
N ILE A 52 4.04 -5.62 -7.05
CA ILE A 52 3.45 -5.10 -8.29
C ILE A 52 4.52 -4.43 -9.16
N ALA A 53 5.39 -3.60 -8.56
CA ALA A 53 6.46 -2.95 -9.30
C ALA A 53 7.45 -3.96 -9.89
N SER A 54 7.75 -5.03 -9.16
CA SER A 54 8.62 -6.13 -9.63
C SER A 54 7.99 -6.89 -10.79
N GLN A 55 6.69 -7.21 -10.69
CA GLN A 55 5.93 -7.85 -11.76
C GLN A 55 5.92 -6.99 -13.03
N GLN A 56 5.64 -5.69 -12.91
CA GLN A 56 5.64 -4.77 -14.07
C GLN A 56 7.02 -4.59 -14.72
N ARG A 57 8.12 -4.76 -13.96
CA ARG A 57 9.47 -4.77 -14.54
C ARG A 57 9.68 -6.04 -15.35
N TRP A 58 9.37 -7.20 -14.76
CA TRP A 58 9.46 -8.49 -15.44
C TRP A 58 8.64 -8.53 -16.74
N GLU A 59 7.40 -8.04 -16.71
CA GLU A 59 6.53 -8.00 -17.90
C GLU A 59 7.13 -7.12 -19.01
N ARG A 60 7.71 -5.96 -18.66
CA ARG A 60 8.37 -5.08 -19.62
C ARG A 60 9.64 -5.69 -20.22
N GLU A 61 10.38 -6.47 -19.45
CA GLU A 61 11.62 -7.13 -19.90
C GLU A 61 11.36 -8.36 -20.77
N ARG A 62 10.21 -9.02 -20.62
CA ARG A 62 9.88 -10.24 -21.36
C ARG A 62 8.90 -10.07 -22.52
N LEU A 63 8.06 -9.04 -22.50
CA LEU A 63 7.04 -8.80 -23.54
C LEU A 63 7.31 -7.53 -24.37
N GLY A 64 8.35 -6.76 -24.02
CA GLY A 64 8.85 -5.64 -24.82
C GLY A 64 10.00 -6.06 -25.72
#